data_AF-A0A7C5HAV5-F1
#
_entry.id   AF-A0A7C5HAV5-F1
#
_cell.length_a   1.000
_cell.length_b   1.000
_cell.length_c   1.000
_cell.angle_alpha   90.00
_cell.angle_beta   90.00
_cell.angle_gamma   90.00
#
_symmetry.space_group_name_H-M   'P 1'
#
loop_
_entity.id
_entity.type
_entity.pdbx_description
1 polymer ?
#
loop_
_entity_poly.entity_id
_entity_poly.type
_entity_poly.pdbx_seq_one_letter_code
_entity_poly.pdbx_strand_id
1 'polypeptide(L)'
;MAKKIRAKKVEAVKKEKISESGEQGKNKEDNVLNKELSRVAEQIPDEAKKKLEQIKDKLEAFKDKLVKKFEGYIMGVALLPPDKEDEKKEKINVLVLVDDTDSHKMSKDELKDRLSAIIDKMAKEVDENLAPHTIILTEVWQSCYDGKYDILEMIAMSAPVHDTGMLAAIKIAEIHKNMVLKKFEKYIVSYVLAGSLVQGKATATSDIDVFVVIDDTDVKKMTRAELKDKLRAIIIGMGIDAGKITGIENKLNIQVYILTDFWEGIKEANPIFFTFLRDGIPFYDRGIFMPWKLLLQMGRIKPSPEAIEMFMSTGEQMLERIKFKIRDIGMEDTFYAILTPSQAALMMYGIPPPTPKETPEVMTDIFVKKEKLLEKEYIDILKRNIEIRKELEHGIKKELTGREVDELVKDAEKYLKRLNELFKAIEKKKEEESVLHNYESIVTVVRDILRMEGVEKVKDTDMIRIFEEEVVHKGLIPEKYLRMLKEIEKAKKDYDAKKLTKADVHNVQRDSRELLRFLVEYIQRKRGLELEKTKIRVKHGKKFGEVVLLGKKAFIIHDIDNEEKEISKADITPEGSLTNIQPSSLEEYEKALTGVEMPERVFIKEPIFEDLKKLFGRDVEILINY
;
A
#
# COMPACT_ATOMS: atom_id res chain seq x y z
N MET A 1 7.08 -7.59 -48.26
CA MET A 1 8.44 -7.28 -47.75
C MET A 1 8.51 -7.00 -46.24
N ALA A 2 7.54 -6.32 -45.62
CA ALA A 2 7.57 -5.98 -44.19
C ALA A 2 7.57 -7.19 -43.20
N LYS A 3 6.93 -8.32 -43.54
CA LYS A 3 6.96 -9.54 -42.69
C LYS A 3 8.34 -10.23 -42.64
N LYS A 4 9.13 -10.18 -43.74
CA LYS A 4 10.50 -10.74 -43.78
C LYS A 4 11.51 -9.90 -42.99
N ILE A 5 11.30 -8.60 -42.90
CA ILE A 5 12.16 -7.69 -42.13
C ILE A 5 11.91 -7.85 -40.62
N ARG A 6 10.65 -8.08 -40.21
CA ARG A 6 10.30 -8.33 -38.79
C ARG A 6 10.80 -9.69 -38.30
N ALA A 7 10.78 -10.72 -39.13
CA ALA A 7 11.33 -12.04 -38.80
C ALA A 7 12.86 -12.02 -38.62
N LYS A 8 13.60 -11.34 -39.52
CA LYS A 8 15.06 -11.17 -39.40
C LYS A 8 15.48 -10.33 -38.20
N LYS A 9 14.69 -9.32 -37.80
CA LYS A 9 14.96 -8.54 -36.58
C LYS A 9 14.74 -9.35 -35.29
N VAL A 10 13.76 -10.26 -35.28
CA VAL A 10 13.51 -11.15 -34.13
C VAL A 10 14.57 -12.25 -34.03
N GLU A 11 15.09 -12.76 -35.16
CA GLU A 11 16.22 -13.70 -35.17
C GLU A 11 17.55 -13.05 -34.76
N ALA A 12 17.81 -11.81 -35.16
CA ALA A 12 19.02 -11.07 -34.76
C ALA A 12 19.04 -10.78 -33.25
N VAL A 13 17.90 -10.33 -32.69
CA VAL A 13 17.77 -10.07 -31.24
C VAL A 13 17.78 -11.37 -30.43
N LYS A 14 17.33 -12.50 -31.00
CA LYS A 14 17.50 -13.83 -30.37
C LYS A 14 18.97 -14.28 -30.40
N LYS A 15 19.71 -14.04 -31.48
CA LYS A 15 21.13 -14.40 -31.55
C LYS A 15 22.02 -13.55 -30.64
N GLU A 16 21.75 -12.25 -30.51
CA GLU A 16 22.46 -11.39 -29.54
C GLU A 16 22.13 -11.74 -28.08
N LYS A 17 20.88 -12.08 -27.76
CA LYS A 17 20.52 -12.57 -26.42
C LYS A 17 21.06 -13.97 -26.08
N ILE A 18 21.32 -14.81 -27.09
CA ILE A 18 21.93 -16.13 -26.91
C ILE A 18 23.47 -16.01 -26.80
N SER A 19 24.10 -15.02 -27.44
CA SER A 19 25.53 -14.75 -27.22
C SER A 19 25.80 -14.08 -25.87
N GLU A 20 24.95 -13.14 -25.43
CA GLU A 20 25.09 -12.52 -24.09
C GLU A 20 24.75 -13.50 -22.94
N SER A 21 23.83 -14.44 -23.15
CA SER A 21 23.54 -15.50 -22.16
C SER A 21 24.57 -16.65 -22.18
N GLY A 22 25.22 -16.90 -23.32
CA GLY A 22 26.29 -17.89 -23.46
C GLY A 22 27.61 -17.48 -22.80
N GLU A 23 27.92 -16.18 -22.74
CA GLU A 23 29.08 -15.66 -22.00
C GLU A 23 28.83 -15.50 -20.50
N GLN A 24 27.58 -15.20 -20.08
CA GLN A 24 27.21 -15.17 -18.66
C GLN A 24 26.97 -16.56 -18.04
N GLY A 25 26.71 -17.59 -18.86
CA GLY A 25 26.56 -18.98 -18.42
C GLY A 25 27.89 -19.68 -18.13
N LYS A 26 28.95 -19.40 -18.90
CA LYS A 26 30.28 -20.01 -18.70
C LYS A 26 30.94 -19.60 -17.38
N ASN A 27 30.73 -18.37 -16.92
CA ASN A 27 31.33 -17.88 -15.67
C ASN A 27 30.59 -18.31 -14.38
N LYS A 28 29.45 -19.01 -14.46
CA LYS A 28 28.67 -19.45 -13.28
C LYS A 28 28.93 -20.91 -12.89
N GLU A 29 29.26 -21.78 -13.85
CA GLU A 29 29.60 -23.19 -13.56
C GLU A 29 30.98 -23.35 -12.92
N ASP A 30 31.93 -22.46 -13.25
CA ASP A 30 33.30 -22.44 -12.68
C ASP A 30 33.36 -22.08 -11.17
N ASN A 31 32.22 -21.81 -10.53
CA ASN A 31 32.16 -21.22 -9.19
C ASN A 31 31.52 -22.11 -8.11
N VAL A 32 31.06 -23.32 -8.43
CA VAL A 32 30.47 -24.24 -7.42
C VAL A 32 31.56 -24.87 -6.55
N LEU A 33 32.64 -25.37 -7.18
CA LEU A 33 33.77 -25.95 -6.46
C LEU A 33 34.48 -24.92 -5.57
N ASN A 34 34.63 -23.69 -6.07
CA ASN A 34 35.28 -22.60 -5.33
C ASN A 34 34.48 -22.16 -4.09
N LYS A 35 33.16 -22.36 -4.04
CA LYS A 35 32.33 -21.94 -2.90
C LYS A 35 32.26 -22.99 -1.79
N GLU A 36 32.28 -24.28 -2.12
CA GLU A 36 32.36 -25.36 -1.11
C GLU A 36 33.79 -25.56 -0.59
N LEU A 37 34.83 -25.46 -1.45
CA LEU A 37 36.23 -25.56 -1.01
C LEU A 37 36.71 -24.33 -0.22
N SER A 38 36.21 -23.12 -0.53
CA SER A 38 36.62 -21.90 0.20
C SER A 38 36.18 -21.88 1.68
N ARG A 39 35.02 -22.46 2.02
CA ARG A 39 34.57 -22.58 3.42
C ARG A 39 35.37 -23.61 4.22
N VAL A 40 35.88 -24.64 3.55
CA VAL A 40 36.72 -25.68 4.14
C VAL A 40 38.20 -25.21 4.21
N ALA A 41 38.62 -24.32 3.31
CA ALA A 41 39.97 -23.78 3.21
C ALA A 41 40.37 -22.75 4.30
N GLU A 42 39.44 -22.26 5.12
CA GLU A 42 39.77 -21.31 6.21
C GLU A 42 40.40 -21.98 7.44
N GLN A 43 40.43 -23.32 7.52
CA GLN A 43 40.98 -24.06 8.68
C GLN A 43 41.87 -25.27 8.31
N ILE A 44 42.50 -25.27 7.13
CA ILE A 44 43.31 -26.40 6.67
C ILE A 44 44.77 -25.97 6.44
N PRO A 45 45.77 -26.77 6.88
CA PRO A 45 47.20 -26.56 6.60
C PRO A 45 47.50 -26.41 5.10
N ASP A 46 48.49 -25.58 4.74
CA ASP A 46 48.84 -25.27 3.34
C ASP A 46 49.18 -26.50 2.47
N GLU A 47 49.63 -27.59 3.10
CA GLU A 47 49.95 -28.85 2.44
C GLU A 47 48.69 -29.59 1.94
N ALA A 48 47.60 -29.52 2.70
CA ALA A 48 46.33 -30.13 2.31
C ALA A 48 45.56 -29.27 1.28
N LYS A 49 45.80 -27.95 1.23
CA LYS A 49 45.29 -27.08 0.14
C LYS A 49 45.88 -27.45 -1.22
N LYS A 50 47.20 -27.65 -1.30
CA LYS A 50 47.87 -28.06 -2.55
C LYS A 50 47.42 -29.43 -3.05
N LYS A 51 47.19 -30.38 -2.14
CA LYS A 51 46.64 -31.71 -2.49
C LYS A 51 45.21 -31.60 -3.04
N LEU A 52 44.36 -30.75 -2.45
CA LEU A 52 43.00 -30.52 -2.95
C LEU A 52 42.98 -29.86 -4.33
N GLU A 53 43.88 -28.91 -4.61
CA GLU A 53 44.02 -28.30 -5.94
C GLU A 53 44.43 -29.32 -7.01
N GLN A 54 45.37 -30.22 -6.71
CA GLN A 54 45.77 -31.27 -7.65
C GLN A 54 44.66 -32.30 -7.91
N ILE A 55 43.85 -32.61 -6.89
CA ILE A 55 42.68 -33.49 -7.04
C ILE A 55 41.61 -32.80 -7.90
N LYS A 56 41.42 -31.49 -7.70
CA LYS A 56 40.47 -30.67 -8.46
C LYS A 56 40.76 -30.68 -9.96
N ASP A 57 42.00 -30.43 -10.38
CA ASP A 57 42.36 -30.41 -11.81
C ASP A 57 42.10 -31.77 -12.48
N LYS A 58 42.42 -32.87 -11.78
CA LYS A 58 42.17 -34.24 -12.27
C LYS A 58 40.67 -34.53 -12.38
N LEU A 59 39.89 -34.12 -11.39
CA LEU A 59 38.43 -34.27 -11.40
C LEU A 59 37.77 -33.45 -12.49
N GLU A 60 38.21 -32.22 -12.74
CA GLU A 60 37.68 -31.38 -13.82
C GLU A 60 37.96 -32.00 -15.19
N ALA A 61 39.18 -32.50 -15.42
CA ALA A 61 39.54 -33.20 -16.66
C ALA A 61 38.70 -34.48 -16.86
N PHE A 62 38.48 -35.25 -15.80
CA PHE A 62 37.65 -36.45 -15.83
C PHE A 62 36.18 -36.12 -16.10
N LYS A 63 35.64 -35.11 -15.40
CA LYS A 63 34.29 -34.57 -15.59
C LYS A 63 34.07 -34.14 -17.04
N ASP A 64 34.98 -33.36 -17.63
CA ASP A 64 34.85 -32.89 -19.01
C ASP A 64 34.82 -34.04 -20.01
N LYS A 65 35.68 -35.05 -19.84
CA LYS A 65 35.65 -36.27 -20.67
C LYS A 65 34.32 -37.01 -20.55
N LEU A 66 33.79 -37.16 -19.34
CA LEU A 66 32.53 -37.86 -19.07
C LEU A 66 31.33 -37.14 -19.68
N VAL A 67 31.16 -35.84 -19.38
CA VAL A 67 30.03 -35.03 -19.86
C VAL A 67 30.03 -34.97 -21.39
N LYS A 68 31.20 -34.87 -22.02
CA LYS A 68 31.31 -34.88 -23.49
C LYS A 68 30.90 -36.20 -24.13
N LYS A 69 31.15 -37.34 -23.47
CA LYS A 69 30.84 -38.66 -24.02
C LYS A 69 29.38 -39.07 -23.78
N PHE A 70 28.84 -38.68 -22.63
CA PHE A 70 27.50 -39.05 -22.17
C PHE A 70 26.63 -37.81 -22.00
N GLU A 71 26.66 -36.92 -23.00
CA GLU A 71 25.94 -35.64 -22.98
C GLU A 71 24.46 -35.87 -22.70
N GLY A 72 23.93 -35.15 -21.69
CA GLY A 72 22.54 -35.26 -21.25
C GLY A 72 22.25 -36.41 -20.29
N TYR A 73 23.16 -37.37 -20.10
CA TYR A 73 22.96 -38.52 -19.20
C TYR A 73 23.72 -38.41 -17.88
N ILE A 74 24.83 -37.65 -17.81
CA ILE A 74 25.52 -37.41 -16.54
C ILE A 74 24.74 -36.37 -15.74
N MET A 75 24.14 -36.77 -14.63
CA MET A 75 23.43 -35.85 -13.73
C MET A 75 24.37 -35.20 -12.74
N GLY A 76 25.44 -35.89 -12.35
CA GLY A 76 26.41 -35.31 -11.45
C GLY A 76 27.70 -36.11 -11.32
N VAL A 77 28.76 -35.39 -10.98
CA VAL A 77 30.08 -35.93 -10.66
C VAL A 77 30.52 -35.27 -9.37
N ALA A 78 30.89 -36.03 -8.35
CA ALA A 78 31.25 -35.51 -7.04
C ALA A 78 32.44 -36.24 -6.42
N LEU A 79 33.27 -35.52 -5.68
CA LEU A 79 34.33 -36.11 -4.87
C LEU A 79 33.72 -36.68 -3.60
N LEU A 80 34.00 -37.95 -3.31
CA LEU A 80 33.62 -38.59 -2.05
C LEU A 80 34.71 -38.34 -0.99
N PRO A 81 34.34 -38.27 0.30
CA PRO A 81 35.32 -38.20 1.37
C PRO A 81 36.22 -39.46 1.36
N PRO A 82 37.52 -39.32 1.69
CA PRO A 82 38.43 -40.46 1.75
C PRO A 82 38.12 -41.35 2.96
N ASP A 83 38.11 -42.66 2.77
CA ASP A 83 38.07 -43.62 3.87
C ASP A 83 39.48 -43.87 4.44
N LYS A 84 39.56 -44.33 5.70
CA LYS A 84 40.83 -44.60 6.41
C LYS A 84 41.77 -45.59 5.69
N GLU A 85 41.23 -46.43 4.80
CA GLU A 85 42.01 -47.34 3.97
C GLU A 85 42.47 -46.71 2.64
N ASP A 86 41.73 -45.74 2.12
CA ASP A 86 42.02 -45.05 0.86
C ASP A 86 43.09 -43.97 1.02
N GLU A 87 43.17 -43.34 2.20
CA GLU A 87 44.28 -42.44 2.56
C GLU A 87 45.65 -43.14 2.48
N LYS A 88 45.69 -44.46 2.68
CA LYS A 88 46.92 -45.27 2.57
C LYS A 88 47.26 -45.67 1.13
N LYS A 89 46.31 -45.57 0.20
CA LYS A 89 46.44 -46.00 -1.20
C LYS A 89 46.40 -44.84 -2.20
N GLU A 90 46.38 -43.60 -1.72
CA GLU A 90 46.26 -42.35 -2.52
C GLU A 90 45.06 -42.35 -3.50
N LYS A 91 44.00 -43.11 -3.21
CA LYS A 91 42.83 -43.20 -4.10
C LYS A 91 41.94 -41.96 -3.98
N ILE A 92 41.40 -41.53 -5.11
CA ILE A 92 40.44 -40.43 -5.24
C ILE A 92 39.08 -41.05 -5.58
N ASN A 93 38.21 -41.18 -4.58
CA ASN A 93 36.89 -41.77 -4.76
C ASN A 93 35.93 -40.75 -5.40
N VAL A 94 35.31 -41.10 -6.52
CA VAL A 94 34.46 -40.17 -7.29
C VAL A 94 33.08 -40.77 -7.48
N LEU A 95 32.02 -40.10 -7.07
CA LEU A 95 30.66 -40.49 -7.41
C LEU A 95 30.30 -39.98 -8.80
N VAL A 96 29.75 -40.86 -9.64
CA VAL A 96 29.19 -40.51 -10.95
C VAL A 96 27.74 -40.94 -11.00
N LEU A 97 26.83 -39.97 -10.98
CA LEU A 97 25.38 -40.19 -11.07
C LEU A 97 24.91 -40.08 -12.53
N VAL A 98 24.28 -41.14 -13.01
CA VAL A 98 23.81 -41.25 -14.41
C VAL A 98 22.29 -41.38 -14.46
N ASP A 99 21.67 -40.57 -15.32
CA ASP A 99 20.25 -40.69 -15.65
C ASP A 99 20.03 -41.90 -16.57
N ASP A 100 19.21 -42.84 -16.11
CA ASP A 100 18.88 -44.06 -16.82
C ASP A 100 17.38 -44.19 -17.15
N THR A 101 16.62 -43.10 -17.02
CA THR A 101 15.15 -43.07 -17.20
C THR A 101 14.70 -43.59 -18.56
N ASP A 102 15.37 -43.17 -19.64
CA ASP A 102 15.03 -43.57 -21.03
C ASP A 102 15.68 -44.92 -21.46
N SER A 103 16.42 -45.58 -20.56
CA SER A 103 17.11 -46.83 -20.89
C SER A 103 16.26 -48.06 -20.57
N HIS A 104 15.74 -48.69 -21.63
CA HIS A 104 14.91 -49.90 -21.57
C HIS A 104 15.47 -51.12 -22.33
N LYS A 105 16.66 -50.99 -22.94
CA LYS A 105 17.21 -52.03 -23.84
C LYS A 105 17.87 -53.21 -23.12
N MET A 106 18.20 -53.06 -21.85
CA MET A 106 18.86 -54.08 -21.02
C MET A 106 18.41 -53.93 -19.56
N SER A 107 18.78 -54.89 -18.71
CA SER A 107 18.51 -54.77 -17.27
C SER A 107 19.30 -53.61 -16.67
N LYS A 108 18.82 -53.10 -15.52
CA LYS A 108 19.48 -51.99 -14.83
C LYS A 108 20.87 -52.37 -14.32
N ASP A 109 21.05 -53.62 -13.89
CA ASP A 109 22.34 -54.16 -13.47
C ASP A 109 23.32 -54.26 -14.65
N GLU A 110 22.88 -54.78 -15.79
CA GLU A 110 23.72 -54.84 -17.00
C GLU A 110 24.12 -53.45 -17.50
N LEU A 111 23.21 -52.48 -17.42
CA LEU A 111 23.49 -51.09 -17.76
C LEU A 111 24.56 -50.50 -16.84
N LYS A 112 24.40 -50.69 -15.52
CA LYS A 112 25.33 -50.22 -14.51
C LYS A 112 26.73 -50.81 -14.70
N ASP A 113 26.84 -52.11 -14.94
CA ASP A 113 28.13 -52.78 -15.14
C ASP A 113 28.86 -52.26 -16.38
N ARG A 114 28.12 -52.06 -17.48
CA ARG A 114 28.67 -51.50 -18.72
C ARG A 114 29.11 -50.05 -18.54
N LEU A 115 28.29 -49.22 -17.90
CA LEU A 115 28.63 -47.83 -17.61
C LEU A 115 29.85 -47.75 -16.71
N SER A 116 29.87 -48.51 -15.61
CA SER A 116 31.01 -48.62 -14.69
C SER A 116 32.30 -48.99 -15.44
N ALA A 117 32.28 -50.05 -16.25
CA ALA A 117 33.46 -50.47 -17.00
C ALA A 117 33.98 -49.43 -18.00
N ILE A 118 33.09 -48.61 -18.60
CA ILE A 118 33.48 -47.53 -19.50
C ILE A 118 34.05 -46.35 -18.70
N ILE A 119 33.38 -45.97 -17.61
CA ILE A 119 33.75 -44.85 -16.74
C ILE A 119 35.09 -45.14 -16.05
N ASP A 120 35.32 -46.36 -15.57
CA ASP A 120 36.59 -46.83 -15.00
C ASP A 120 37.76 -46.70 -15.97
N LYS A 121 37.55 -47.09 -17.24
CA LYS A 121 38.58 -46.94 -18.28
C LYS A 121 38.90 -45.47 -18.53
N MET A 122 37.87 -44.62 -18.59
CA MET A 122 38.05 -43.18 -18.76
C MET A 122 38.75 -42.52 -17.58
N ALA A 123 38.48 -42.98 -16.35
CA ALA A 123 39.16 -42.52 -15.15
C ALA A 123 40.65 -42.84 -15.21
N LYS A 124 41.01 -44.09 -15.53
CA LYS A 124 42.41 -44.54 -15.68
C LYS A 124 43.18 -43.80 -16.77
N GLU A 125 42.50 -43.36 -17.83
CA GLU A 125 43.11 -42.52 -18.87
C GLU A 125 43.39 -41.07 -18.41
N VAL A 126 42.80 -40.63 -17.30
CA VAL A 126 43.05 -39.32 -16.71
C VAL A 126 44.06 -39.45 -15.58
N ASP A 127 43.84 -40.38 -14.65
CA ASP A 127 44.72 -40.67 -13.52
C ASP A 127 44.44 -42.06 -12.94
N GLU A 128 45.47 -42.85 -12.65
CA GLU A 128 45.32 -44.21 -12.13
C GLU A 128 44.70 -44.26 -10.72
N ASN A 129 44.77 -43.17 -9.96
CA ASN A 129 44.23 -43.07 -8.61
C ASN A 129 42.74 -42.70 -8.59
N LEU A 130 42.14 -42.30 -9.72
CA LEU A 130 40.69 -42.05 -9.79
C LEU A 130 39.91 -43.37 -9.70
N ALA A 131 39.08 -43.48 -8.66
CA ALA A 131 38.21 -44.62 -8.40
C ALA A 131 36.73 -44.18 -8.51
N PRO A 132 36.13 -44.22 -9.71
CA PRO A 132 34.75 -43.81 -9.87
C PRO A 132 33.76 -44.88 -9.39
N HIS A 133 32.79 -44.45 -8.59
CA HIS A 133 31.61 -45.19 -8.18
C HIS A 133 30.43 -44.74 -9.04
N THR A 134 30.09 -45.56 -10.04
CA THR A 134 28.97 -45.28 -10.95
C THR A 134 27.66 -45.72 -10.30
N ILE A 135 26.71 -44.78 -10.20
CA ILE A 135 25.36 -45.02 -9.67
C ILE A 135 24.35 -44.54 -10.72
N ILE A 136 23.32 -45.34 -10.97
CA ILE A 136 22.21 -44.95 -11.85
C ILE A 136 21.04 -44.40 -11.03
N LEU A 137 20.31 -43.42 -11.57
CA LEU A 137 19.24 -42.72 -10.85
C LEU A 137 18.17 -43.67 -10.31
N THR A 138 17.76 -44.66 -11.10
CA THR A 138 16.75 -45.66 -10.69
C THR A 138 17.20 -46.46 -9.46
N GLU A 139 18.51 -46.72 -9.32
CA GLU A 139 19.07 -47.41 -8.14
C GLU A 139 18.93 -46.55 -6.88
N VAL A 140 19.19 -45.24 -6.98
CA VAL A 140 19.01 -44.30 -5.87
C VAL A 140 17.56 -44.33 -5.38
N TRP A 141 16.60 -44.25 -6.30
CA TRP A 141 15.18 -44.28 -5.98
C TRP A 141 14.72 -45.62 -5.43
N GLN A 142 15.19 -46.73 -5.99
CA GLN A 142 14.88 -48.06 -5.47
C GLN A 142 15.40 -48.25 -4.05
N SER A 143 16.61 -47.77 -3.75
CA SER A 143 17.18 -47.79 -2.41
C SER A 143 16.28 -47.06 -1.41
N CYS A 144 15.75 -45.89 -1.79
CA CYS A 144 14.81 -45.12 -0.97
C CYS A 144 13.50 -45.87 -0.71
N TYR A 145 12.93 -46.52 -1.75
CA TYR A 145 11.72 -47.34 -1.63
C TYR A 145 11.91 -48.56 -0.72
N ASP A 146 13.12 -49.13 -0.72
CA ASP A 146 13.49 -50.26 0.13
C ASP A 146 13.88 -49.84 1.56
N GLY A 147 13.87 -48.54 1.87
CA GLY A 147 14.26 -48.01 3.18
C GLY A 147 15.78 -48.06 3.44
N LYS A 148 16.59 -48.13 2.39
CA LYS A 148 18.06 -48.11 2.45
C LYS A 148 18.57 -46.72 2.06
N TYR A 149 19.24 -46.03 2.97
CA TYR A 149 19.58 -44.61 2.80
C TYR A 149 21.08 -44.36 2.60
N ASP A 150 21.91 -45.40 2.53
CA ASP A 150 23.37 -45.28 2.41
C ASP A 150 23.81 -44.45 1.20
N ILE A 151 23.10 -44.57 0.06
CA ILE A 151 23.38 -43.79 -1.15
C ILE A 151 23.07 -42.31 -0.94
N LEU A 152 22.00 -41.97 -0.20
CA LEU A 152 21.65 -40.58 0.09
C LEU A 152 22.70 -39.93 0.99
N GLU A 153 23.13 -40.65 2.03
CA GLU A 153 24.18 -40.21 2.95
C GLU A 153 25.50 -39.97 2.21
N MET A 154 25.89 -40.91 1.33
CA MET A 154 27.06 -40.79 0.47
C MET A 154 27.00 -39.54 -0.42
N ILE A 155 25.87 -39.28 -1.08
CA ILE A 155 25.69 -38.09 -1.92
C ILE A 155 25.72 -36.82 -1.05
N ALA A 156 25.10 -36.83 0.12
CA ALA A 156 25.06 -35.67 1.01
C ALA A 156 26.45 -35.27 1.55
N MET A 157 27.33 -36.25 1.77
CA MET A 157 28.72 -36.04 2.19
C MET A 157 29.68 -35.70 1.04
N SER A 158 29.23 -35.83 -0.22
CA SER A 158 30.05 -35.57 -1.40
C SER A 158 30.21 -34.07 -1.68
N ALA A 159 31.31 -33.73 -2.39
CA ALA A 159 31.59 -32.39 -2.91
C ALA A 159 31.37 -32.39 -4.44
N PRO A 160 30.24 -31.83 -4.95
CA PRO A 160 29.91 -31.86 -6.37
C PRO A 160 30.88 -31.03 -7.22
N VAL A 161 31.38 -31.63 -8.29
CA VAL A 161 32.18 -31.00 -9.36
C VAL A 161 31.31 -30.65 -10.57
N HIS A 162 30.30 -31.48 -10.81
CA HIS A 162 29.25 -31.24 -11.80
C HIS A 162 27.92 -31.65 -11.21
N ASP A 163 26.89 -30.85 -11.43
CA ASP A 163 25.55 -31.15 -10.99
C ASP A 163 24.53 -30.45 -11.89
N THR A 164 23.57 -31.22 -12.41
CA THR A 164 22.40 -30.68 -13.12
C THR A 164 21.29 -30.22 -12.17
N GLY A 165 21.50 -30.41 -10.86
CA GLY A 165 20.63 -30.02 -9.75
C GLY A 165 20.18 -31.19 -8.88
N MET A 166 20.41 -32.43 -9.32
CA MET A 166 20.00 -33.65 -8.62
C MET A 166 20.85 -33.91 -7.37
N LEU A 167 22.18 -33.74 -7.44
CA LEU A 167 23.06 -33.94 -6.28
C LEU A 167 22.77 -32.88 -5.22
N ALA A 168 22.61 -31.62 -5.62
CA ALA A 168 22.20 -30.52 -4.75
C ALA A 168 20.86 -30.81 -4.07
N ALA A 169 19.86 -31.29 -4.82
CA ALA A 169 18.55 -31.65 -4.30
C ALA A 169 18.61 -32.76 -3.25
N ILE A 170 19.33 -33.84 -3.53
CA ILE A 170 19.54 -34.94 -2.59
C ILE A 170 20.27 -34.43 -1.34
N LYS A 171 21.36 -33.68 -1.51
CA LYS A 171 22.19 -33.16 -0.40
C LYS A 171 21.41 -32.28 0.55
N ILE A 172 20.70 -31.26 0.06
CA ILE A 172 19.91 -30.38 0.92
C ILE A 172 18.72 -31.09 1.55
N ALA A 173 18.03 -31.97 0.81
CA ALA A 173 16.89 -32.72 1.34
C ALA A 173 17.33 -33.70 2.44
N GLU A 174 18.47 -34.36 2.28
CA GLU A 174 19.05 -35.29 3.26
C GLU A 174 19.49 -34.55 4.54
N ILE A 175 20.18 -33.42 4.41
CA ILE A 175 20.58 -32.60 5.57
C ILE A 175 19.34 -32.08 6.31
N HIS A 176 18.36 -31.54 5.57
CA HIS A 176 17.12 -31.05 6.17
C HIS A 176 16.34 -32.18 6.86
N LYS A 177 16.21 -33.35 6.22
CA LYS A 177 15.63 -34.55 6.81
C LYS A 177 16.27 -34.88 8.16
N ASN A 178 17.61 -34.92 8.22
CA ASN A 178 18.33 -35.24 9.44
C ASN A 178 18.11 -34.20 10.55
N MET A 179 17.98 -32.92 10.21
CA MET A 179 17.61 -31.86 11.17
C MET A 179 16.19 -32.05 11.73
N VAL A 180 15.23 -32.38 10.86
CA VAL A 180 13.84 -32.62 11.24
C VAL A 180 13.73 -33.86 12.12
N LEU A 181 14.35 -34.98 11.71
CA LEU A 181 14.35 -36.23 12.48
C LEU A 181 15.00 -36.04 13.85
N LYS A 182 16.15 -35.38 13.94
CA LYS A 182 16.82 -35.13 15.23
C LYS A 182 15.91 -34.45 16.26
N LYS A 183 14.96 -33.63 15.83
CA LYS A 183 14.02 -32.93 16.73
C LYS A 183 12.69 -33.66 16.90
N PHE A 184 12.18 -34.30 15.86
CA PHE A 184 10.80 -34.77 15.78
C PHE A 184 10.64 -36.24 15.39
N GLU A 185 11.71 -37.05 15.41
CA GLU A 185 11.74 -38.44 14.94
C GLU A 185 10.46 -39.22 15.26
N LYS A 186 10.03 -39.18 16.54
CA LYS A 186 8.85 -39.87 17.07
C LYS A 186 7.53 -39.54 16.38
N TYR A 187 7.43 -38.39 15.72
CA TYR A 187 6.22 -37.92 15.07
C TYR A 187 6.33 -37.86 13.55
N ILE A 188 7.54 -37.92 12.99
CA ILE A 188 7.68 -37.93 11.52
C ILE A 188 7.22 -39.30 11.01
N VAL A 189 6.15 -39.29 10.22
CA VAL A 189 5.64 -40.47 9.52
C VAL A 189 6.49 -40.71 8.27
N SER A 190 6.67 -39.67 7.47
CA SER A 190 7.52 -39.71 6.28
C SER A 190 8.12 -38.36 5.95
N TYR A 191 9.29 -38.39 5.33
CA TYR A 191 9.93 -37.27 4.67
C TYR A 191 10.13 -37.67 3.21
N VAL A 192 9.57 -36.90 2.29
CA VAL A 192 9.45 -37.30 0.89
C VAL A 192 9.91 -36.18 -0.03
N LEU A 193 10.81 -36.52 -0.97
CA LEU A 193 11.19 -35.67 -2.09
C LEU A 193 10.13 -35.81 -3.19
N ALA A 194 9.68 -34.69 -3.76
CA ALA A 194 8.58 -34.65 -4.72
C ALA A 194 8.84 -33.62 -5.83
N GLY A 195 7.80 -33.38 -6.63
CA GLY A 195 7.79 -32.30 -7.60
C GLY A 195 8.51 -32.61 -8.92
N SER A 196 8.85 -31.54 -9.63
CA SER A 196 9.34 -31.63 -11.01
C SER A 196 10.68 -32.38 -11.15
N LEU A 197 11.50 -32.36 -10.10
CA LEU A 197 12.82 -33.00 -10.06
C LEU A 197 12.71 -34.53 -10.11
N VAL A 198 11.79 -35.10 -9.33
CA VAL A 198 11.54 -36.55 -9.33
C VAL A 198 10.85 -36.99 -10.63
N GLN A 199 10.05 -36.13 -11.25
CA GLN A 199 9.37 -36.40 -12.52
C GLN A 199 10.27 -36.28 -13.75
N GLY A 200 11.55 -35.88 -13.60
CA GLY A 200 12.44 -35.62 -14.73
C GLY A 200 12.06 -34.37 -15.56
N LYS A 201 11.30 -33.44 -14.96
CA LYS A 201 10.80 -32.20 -15.61
C LYS A 201 11.40 -30.92 -15.02
N ALA A 202 12.40 -31.05 -14.15
CA ALA A 202 13.05 -29.91 -13.54
C ALA A 202 13.83 -29.07 -14.55
N THR A 203 13.88 -27.77 -14.30
CA THR A 203 14.67 -26.78 -15.03
C THR A 203 15.68 -26.15 -14.07
N ALA A 204 16.65 -25.39 -14.58
CA ALA A 204 17.64 -24.71 -13.72
C ALA A 204 17.01 -23.75 -12.68
N THR A 205 15.79 -23.27 -12.94
CA THR A 205 14.99 -22.40 -12.05
C THR A 205 13.98 -23.15 -11.20
N SER A 206 13.89 -24.48 -11.32
CA SER A 206 12.95 -25.26 -10.52
C SER A 206 13.37 -25.30 -9.06
N ASP A 207 12.37 -25.24 -8.18
CA ASP A 207 12.53 -25.49 -6.76
C ASP A 207 12.65 -27.00 -6.49
N ILE A 208 13.23 -27.33 -5.35
CA ILE A 208 13.35 -28.66 -4.77
C ILE A 208 12.15 -28.82 -3.83
N ASP A 209 11.16 -29.59 -4.25
CA ASP A 209 9.95 -29.82 -3.47
C ASP A 209 10.14 -30.98 -2.49
N VAL A 210 9.93 -30.72 -1.21
CA VAL A 210 9.87 -31.75 -0.17
C VAL A 210 8.58 -31.60 0.62
N PHE A 211 8.04 -32.72 1.08
CA PHE A 211 6.97 -32.68 2.07
C PHE A 211 7.23 -33.62 3.23
N VAL A 212 6.68 -33.25 4.38
CA VAL A 212 6.81 -33.99 5.62
C VAL A 212 5.42 -34.30 6.13
N VAL A 213 5.17 -35.57 6.44
CA VAL A 213 3.93 -36.02 7.08
C VAL A 213 4.22 -36.28 8.55
N ILE A 214 3.43 -35.66 9.43
CA ILE A 214 3.63 -35.69 10.88
C ILE A 214 2.41 -36.31 11.55
N ASP A 215 2.63 -37.30 12.42
CA ASP A 215 1.60 -37.94 13.21
C ASP A 215 1.01 -36.96 14.23
N ASP A 216 -0.27 -36.63 14.05
CA ASP A 216 -1.05 -35.77 14.94
C ASP A 216 -2.13 -36.54 15.73
N THR A 217 -2.14 -37.88 15.65
CA THR A 217 -3.22 -38.71 16.20
C THR A 217 -3.30 -38.69 17.73
N ASP A 218 -2.20 -38.38 18.41
CA ASP A 218 -2.11 -38.33 19.88
C ASP A 218 -2.27 -36.91 20.47
N VAL A 219 -2.56 -35.91 19.64
CA VAL A 219 -2.61 -34.50 20.02
C VAL A 219 -3.86 -34.20 20.85
N LYS A 220 -3.65 -33.72 22.09
CA LYS A 220 -4.74 -33.43 23.04
C LYS A 220 -4.76 -32.00 23.60
N LYS A 221 -3.64 -31.26 23.49
CA LYS A 221 -3.44 -29.98 24.21
C LYS A 221 -3.66 -28.72 23.38
N MET A 222 -3.71 -28.84 22.05
CA MET A 222 -3.95 -27.72 21.13
C MET A 222 -4.74 -28.21 19.91
N THR A 223 -5.26 -27.30 19.12
CA THR A 223 -5.96 -27.67 17.88
C THR A 223 -4.98 -28.17 16.82
N ARG A 224 -5.45 -29.00 15.89
CA ARG A 224 -4.66 -29.49 14.75
C ARG A 224 -4.13 -28.36 13.87
N ALA A 225 -4.92 -27.30 13.69
CA ALA A 225 -4.52 -26.12 12.93
C ALA A 225 -3.32 -25.40 13.59
N GLU A 226 -3.40 -25.14 14.90
CA GLU A 226 -2.30 -24.51 15.65
C GLU A 226 -1.04 -25.38 15.65
N LEU A 227 -1.19 -26.70 15.77
CA LEU A 227 -0.06 -27.63 15.70
C LEU A 227 0.62 -27.55 14.33
N LYS A 228 -0.17 -27.62 13.25
CA LYS A 228 0.30 -27.56 11.87
C LYS A 228 1.09 -26.27 11.62
N ASP A 229 0.58 -25.12 12.03
CA ASP A 229 1.25 -23.83 11.84
C ASP A 229 2.56 -23.73 12.63
N LYS A 230 2.59 -24.21 13.88
CA LYS A 230 3.81 -24.25 14.70
C LYS A 230 4.88 -25.17 14.11
N LEU A 231 4.51 -26.39 13.71
CA LEU A 231 5.44 -27.34 13.10
C LEU A 231 5.96 -26.81 11.76
N ARG A 232 5.06 -26.23 10.96
CA ARG A 232 5.42 -25.59 9.69
C ARG A 232 6.48 -24.50 9.88
N ALA A 233 6.30 -23.60 10.84
CA ALA A 233 7.26 -22.53 11.10
C ALA A 233 8.65 -23.08 11.50
N ILE A 234 8.70 -24.11 12.34
CA ILE A 234 9.97 -24.71 12.79
C ILE A 234 10.67 -25.43 11.64
N ILE A 235 9.95 -26.26 10.89
CA ILE A 235 10.52 -27.08 9.82
C ILE A 235 10.98 -26.18 8.65
N ILE A 236 10.21 -25.16 8.28
CA ILE A 236 10.65 -24.18 7.28
C ILE A 236 11.93 -23.46 7.75
N GLY A 237 12.00 -23.09 9.03
CA GLY A 237 13.21 -22.51 9.62
C GLY A 237 14.43 -23.42 9.48
N MET A 238 14.27 -24.73 9.74
CA MET A 238 15.34 -25.72 9.52
C MET A 238 15.75 -25.83 8.05
N GLY A 239 14.81 -25.69 7.12
CA GLY A 239 15.09 -25.65 5.68
C GLY A 239 15.99 -24.48 5.28
N ILE A 240 15.74 -23.31 5.85
CA ILE A 240 16.57 -22.12 5.63
C ILE A 240 17.99 -22.37 6.14
N ASP A 241 18.13 -22.96 7.33
CA ASP A 241 19.44 -23.29 7.90
C ASP A 241 20.17 -24.37 7.09
N ALA A 242 19.46 -25.40 6.61
CA ALA A 242 20.01 -26.39 5.68
C ALA A 242 20.52 -25.75 4.38
N GLY A 243 19.79 -24.79 3.84
CA GLY A 243 20.22 -24.01 2.67
C GLY A 243 21.51 -23.22 2.93
N LYS A 244 21.66 -22.61 4.11
CA LYS A 244 22.89 -21.90 4.50
C LYS A 244 24.08 -22.85 4.69
N ILE A 245 23.85 -24.01 5.31
CA ILE A 245 24.89 -25.03 5.55
C ILE A 245 25.42 -25.57 4.21
N THR A 246 24.51 -25.89 3.29
CA THR A 246 24.85 -26.45 1.97
C THR A 246 25.27 -25.40 0.94
N GLY A 247 24.97 -24.12 1.17
CA GLY A 247 25.14 -23.07 0.17
C GLY A 247 24.08 -23.08 -0.94
N ILE A 248 23.05 -23.92 -0.82
CA ILE A 248 21.90 -24.03 -1.74
C ILE A 248 20.74 -23.22 -1.14
N GLU A 249 20.85 -21.89 -1.23
CA GLU A 249 19.88 -20.98 -0.63
C GLU A 249 18.62 -20.81 -1.49
N ASN A 250 17.45 -20.70 -0.84
CA ASN A 250 16.16 -20.36 -1.44
C ASN A 250 15.67 -21.30 -2.56
N LYS A 251 16.10 -22.56 -2.57
CA LYS A 251 15.62 -23.57 -3.52
C LYS A 251 14.72 -24.64 -2.90
N LEU A 252 14.66 -24.78 -1.57
CA LEU A 252 13.90 -25.85 -0.92
C LEU A 252 12.47 -25.39 -0.58
N ASN A 253 11.48 -25.90 -1.32
CA ASN A 253 10.06 -25.67 -1.05
C ASN A 253 9.53 -26.77 -0.12
N ILE A 254 9.14 -26.41 1.10
CA ILE A 254 8.73 -27.36 2.14
C ILE A 254 7.23 -27.29 2.38
N GLN A 255 6.55 -28.42 2.22
CA GLN A 255 5.14 -28.58 2.56
C GLN A 255 4.98 -29.48 3.79
N VAL A 256 4.30 -28.99 4.81
CA VAL A 256 4.09 -29.73 6.07
C VAL A 256 2.63 -30.16 6.16
N TYR A 257 2.44 -31.47 6.31
CA TYR A 257 1.15 -32.11 6.46
C TYR A 257 1.06 -32.84 7.80
N ILE A 258 -0.11 -32.79 8.40
CA ILE A 258 -0.46 -33.68 9.51
C ILE A 258 -1.11 -34.94 8.95
N LEU A 259 -0.93 -36.06 9.66
CA LEU A 259 -1.32 -37.39 9.21
C LEU A 259 -2.81 -37.48 8.89
N THR A 260 -3.67 -36.93 9.73
CA THR A 260 -5.13 -36.97 9.48
C THR A 260 -5.53 -36.21 8.21
N ASP A 261 -4.95 -35.02 7.96
CA ASP A 261 -5.22 -34.22 6.76
C ASP A 261 -4.74 -34.95 5.50
N PHE A 262 -3.54 -35.52 5.56
CA PHE A 262 -2.95 -36.23 4.44
C PHE A 262 -3.77 -37.48 4.09
N TRP A 263 -4.23 -38.21 5.11
CA TRP A 263 -5.09 -39.38 4.95
C TRP A 263 -6.45 -39.04 4.33
N GLU A 264 -7.16 -38.03 4.84
CA GLU A 264 -8.42 -37.58 4.23
C GLU A 264 -8.21 -37.14 2.78
N GLY A 265 -7.11 -36.43 2.53
CA GLY A 265 -6.72 -36.04 1.18
C GLY A 265 -6.49 -37.22 0.21
N ILE A 266 -5.93 -38.33 0.68
CA ILE A 266 -5.83 -39.58 -0.09
C ILE A 266 -7.23 -40.19 -0.29
N LYS A 267 -8.06 -40.25 0.75
CA LYS A 267 -9.41 -40.83 0.68
C LYS A 267 -10.32 -40.08 -0.30
N GLU A 268 -10.22 -38.75 -0.33
CA GLU A 268 -10.97 -37.85 -1.21
C GLU A 268 -10.36 -37.71 -2.62
N ALA A 269 -9.29 -38.44 -2.91
CA ALA A 269 -8.57 -38.36 -4.18
C ALA A 269 -8.19 -36.94 -4.62
N ASN A 270 -7.71 -36.15 -3.68
CA ASN A 270 -7.14 -34.85 -3.98
C ASN A 270 -5.93 -35.00 -4.93
N PRO A 271 -5.89 -34.28 -6.07
CA PRO A 271 -4.82 -34.38 -7.06
C PRO A 271 -3.42 -34.12 -6.51
N ILE A 272 -3.28 -33.25 -5.52
CA ILE A 272 -1.99 -32.92 -4.90
C ILE A 272 -1.46 -34.13 -4.15
N PHE A 273 -2.26 -34.70 -3.24
CA PHE A 273 -1.89 -35.87 -2.46
C PHE A 273 -1.66 -37.10 -3.33
N PHE A 274 -2.45 -37.28 -4.39
CA PHE A 274 -2.22 -38.34 -5.38
C PHE A 274 -0.90 -38.19 -6.12
N THR A 275 -0.55 -36.95 -6.51
CA THR A 275 0.73 -36.68 -7.18
C THR A 275 1.90 -36.95 -6.24
N PHE A 276 1.80 -36.51 -4.99
CA PHE A 276 2.80 -36.80 -3.96
C PHE A 276 2.97 -38.28 -3.69
N LEU A 277 1.86 -39.01 -3.59
CA LEU A 277 1.90 -40.44 -3.32
C LEU A 277 2.44 -41.24 -4.52
N ARG A 278 2.03 -40.89 -5.74
CA ARG A 278 2.46 -41.56 -6.98
C ARG A 278 3.93 -41.33 -7.25
N ASP A 279 4.34 -40.07 -7.28
CA ASP A 279 5.66 -39.68 -7.79
C ASP A 279 6.69 -39.56 -6.66
N GLY A 280 6.30 -39.29 -5.42
CA GLY A 280 7.22 -39.00 -4.32
C GLY A 280 8.19 -40.13 -3.97
N ILE A 281 9.42 -39.74 -3.62
CA ILE A 281 10.51 -40.63 -3.16
C ILE A 281 10.68 -40.45 -1.64
N PRO A 282 10.44 -41.48 -0.82
CA PRO A 282 10.61 -41.37 0.63
C PRO A 282 12.08 -41.42 1.01
N PHE A 283 12.63 -40.30 1.48
CA PHE A 283 13.97 -40.26 2.08
C PHE A 283 13.95 -40.76 3.53
N TYR A 284 12.76 -40.83 4.11
CA TYR A 284 12.46 -41.51 5.36
C TYR A 284 10.99 -41.93 5.38
N ASP A 285 10.71 -43.16 5.80
CA ASP A 285 9.36 -43.66 6.01
C ASP A 285 9.33 -44.60 7.22
N ARG A 286 8.33 -44.45 8.08
CA ARG A 286 8.06 -45.37 9.20
C ARG A 286 7.23 -46.59 8.82
N GLY A 287 7.08 -46.86 7.53
CA GLY A 287 6.31 -47.96 7.00
C GLY A 287 4.84 -47.62 6.80
N ILE A 288 4.51 -46.36 6.50
CA ILE A 288 3.14 -45.93 6.16
C ILE A 288 3.07 -45.44 4.71
N PHE A 289 4.03 -44.61 4.30
CA PHE A 289 4.01 -44.00 2.97
C PHE A 289 4.17 -45.04 1.85
N MET A 290 5.12 -45.96 1.98
CA MET A 290 5.34 -47.00 0.96
C MET A 290 4.12 -47.93 0.78
N PRO A 291 3.49 -48.46 1.84
CA PRO A 291 2.23 -49.18 1.70
C PRO A 291 1.14 -48.40 0.97
N TRP A 292 0.94 -47.11 1.25
CA TRP A 292 -0.02 -46.29 0.52
C TRP A 292 0.34 -46.15 -0.96
N LYS A 293 1.63 -45.92 -1.28
CA LYS A 293 2.10 -45.81 -2.66
C LYS A 293 1.86 -47.11 -3.43
N LEU A 294 2.15 -48.26 -2.83
CA LEU A 294 1.88 -49.57 -3.41
C LEU A 294 0.38 -49.82 -3.59
N LEU A 295 -0.46 -49.46 -2.61
CA LEU A 295 -1.91 -49.57 -2.73
C LEU A 295 -2.47 -48.69 -3.86
N LEU A 296 -1.90 -47.50 -4.08
CA LEU A 296 -2.23 -46.65 -5.21
C LEU A 296 -1.83 -47.31 -6.54
N GLN A 297 -0.61 -47.86 -6.64
CA GLN A 297 -0.13 -48.55 -7.84
C GLN A 297 -0.94 -49.82 -8.16
N MET A 298 -1.41 -50.53 -7.15
CA MET A 298 -2.34 -51.68 -7.29
C MET A 298 -3.77 -51.26 -7.66
N GLY A 299 -4.05 -49.95 -7.73
CA GLY A 299 -5.40 -49.43 -7.98
C GLY A 299 -6.38 -49.71 -6.85
N ARG A 300 -5.91 -49.90 -5.62
CA ARG A 300 -6.75 -50.11 -4.42
C ARG A 300 -7.20 -48.78 -3.80
N ILE A 301 -6.38 -47.74 -3.91
CA ILE A 301 -6.77 -46.36 -3.63
C ILE A 301 -7.39 -45.80 -4.92
N LYS A 302 -8.70 -45.57 -4.92
CA LYS A 302 -9.46 -45.04 -6.06
C LYS A 302 -10.19 -43.76 -5.66
N PRO A 303 -10.37 -42.81 -6.58
CA PRO A 303 -11.30 -41.71 -6.37
C PRO A 303 -12.69 -42.22 -6.02
N SER A 304 -13.28 -41.68 -4.96
CA SER A 304 -14.65 -41.99 -4.59
C SER A 304 -15.63 -41.29 -5.55
N PRO A 305 -16.85 -41.83 -5.75
CA PRO A 305 -17.89 -41.12 -6.51
C PRO A 305 -18.15 -39.70 -5.99
N GLU A 306 -18.09 -39.50 -4.68
CA GLU A 306 -18.28 -38.20 -4.02
C GLU A 306 -17.17 -37.22 -4.38
N ALA A 307 -15.91 -37.68 -4.46
CA ALA A 307 -14.81 -36.85 -4.92
C ALA A 307 -15.02 -36.40 -6.37
N ILE A 308 -15.45 -37.30 -7.25
CA ILE A 308 -15.74 -36.99 -8.66
C ILE A 308 -16.86 -35.94 -8.76
N GLU A 309 -17.95 -36.13 -8.00
CA GLU A 309 -19.07 -35.19 -7.95
C GLU A 309 -18.66 -33.81 -7.39
N MET A 310 -17.80 -33.79 -6.36
CA MET A 310 -17.23 -32.55 -5.82
C MET A 310 -16.41 -31.80 -6.88
N PHE A 311 -15.57 -32.50 -7.65
CA PHE A 311 -14.80 -31.88 -8.74
C PHE A 311 -15.71 -31.35 -9.86
N MET A 312 -16.77 -32.09 -10.21
CA MET A 312 -17.74 -31.64 -11.21
C MET A 312 -18.52 -30.40 -10.75
N SER A 313 -19.08 -30.43 -9.54
CA SER A 313 -19.85 -29.32 -8.97
C SER A 313 -19.01 -28.06 -8.76
N THR A 314 -17.70 -28.20 -8.50
CA THR A 314 -16.78 -27.05 -8.41
C THR A 314 -16.77 -26.23 -9.70
N GLY A 315 -16.81 -26.87 -10.87
CA GLY A 315 -16.89 -26.18 -12.16
C GLY A 315 -18.15 -25.31 -12.29
N GLU A 316 -19.30 -25.85 -11.90
CA GLU A 316 -20.58 -25.14 -11.90
C GLU A 316 -20.57 -23.97 -10.91
N GLN A 317 -20.06 -24.18 -9.69
CA GLN A 317 -19.91 -23.12 -8.69
C GLN A 317 -19.01 -21.98 -9.19
N MET A 318 -17.94 -22.29 -9.93
CA MET A 318 -17.08 -21.26 -10.52
C MET A 318 -17.81 -20.44 -11.59
N LEU A 319 -18.67 -21.07 -12.41
CA LEU A 319 -19.48 -20.34 -13.39
C LEU A 319 -20.51 -19.43 -12.72
N GLU A 320 -21.19 -19.89 -11.67
CA GLU A 320 -22.11 -19.05 -10.90
C GLU A 320 -21.38 -17.88 -10.23
N ARG A 321 -20.16 -18.10 -9.74
CA ARG A 321 -19.29 -17.02 -9.23
C ARG A 321 -18.93 -16.00 -10.30
N ILE A 322 -18.68 -16.44 -11.55
CA ILE A 322 -18.40 -15.53 -12.67
C ILE A 322 -19.63 -14.68 -12.98
N LYS A 323 -20.82 -15.29 -13.09
CA LYS A 323 -22.08 -14.57 -13.33
C LYS A 323 -22.36 -13.55 -12.23
N PHE A 324 -22.16 -13.93 -10.97
CA PHE A 324 -22.31 -13.03 -9.83
C PHE A 324 -21.39 -11.81 -9.97
N LYS A 325 -20.10 -12.00 -10.26
CA LYS A 325 -19.15 -10.90 -10.46
C LYS A 325 -19.54 -9.98 -11.62
N ILE A 326 -19.97 -10.53 -12.75
CA ILE A 326 -20.41 -9.72 -13.91
C ILE A 326 -21.63 -8.87 -13.53
N ARG A 327 -22.59 -9.46 -12.81
CA ARG A 327 -23.76 -8.73 -12.30
C ARG A 327 -23.35 -7.63 -11.33
N ASP A 328 -22.46 -7.91 -10.39
CA ASP A 328 -22.00 -6.97 -9.36
C ASP A 328 -21.30 -5.75 -9.97
N ILE A 329 -20.40 -5.97 -10.94
CA ILE A 329 -19.73 -4.89 -11.67
C ILE A 329 -20.73 -3.96 -12.36
N GLY A 330 -21.71 -4.54 -13.07
CA GLY A 330 -22.71 -3.76 -13.79
C GLY A 330 -23.74 -3.08 -12.88
N MET A 331 -24.04 -3.67 -11.73
CA MET A 331 -25.08 -3.17 -10.81
C MET A 331 -24.55 -2.11 -9.83
N GLU A 332 -23.41 -2.35 -9.19
CA GLU A 332 -22.90 -1.52 -8.09
C GLU A 332 -21.68 -0.70 -8.51
N ASP A 333 -20.64 -1.34 -9.07
CA ASP A 333 -19.36 -0.66 -9.34
C ASP A 333 -19.52 0.48 -10.36
N THR A 334 -20.11 0.18 -11.52
CA THR A 334 -20.29 1.20 -12.57
C THR A 334 -21.31 2.28 -12.16
N PHE A 335 -22.29 1.92 -11.31
CA PHE A 335 -23.27 2.86 -10.79
C PHE A 335 -22.64 3.90 -9.87
N TYR A 336 -21.91 3.47 -8.84
CA TYR A 336 -21.25 4.41 -7.94
C TYR A 336 -20.11 5.17 -8.62
N ALA A 337 -19.42 4.56 -9.58
CA ALA A 337 -18.39 5.23 -10.37
C ALA A 337 -18.91 6.44 -11.16
N ILE A 338 -20.19 6.46 -11.54
CA ILE A 338 -20.79 7.56 -12.31
C ILE A 338 -21.62 8.47 -11.38
N LEU A 339 -22.45 7.89 -10.51
CA LEU A 339 -23.38 8.65 -9.68
C LEU A 339 -22.67 9.54 -8.66
N THR A 340 -21.73 8.99 -7.89
CA THR A 340 -21.10 9.72 -6.79
C THR A 340 -20.30 10.94 -7.30
N PRO A 341 -19.51 10.82 -8.38
CA PRO A 341 -18.89 11.99 -8.99
C PRO A 341 -19.89 13.02 -9.52
N SER A 342 -21.04 12.58 -10.07
CA SER A 342 -22.11 13.49 -10.52
C SER A 342 -22.66 14.33 -9.36
N GLN A 343 -22.94 13.67 -8.23
CA GLN A 343 -23.38 14.34 -7.01
C GLN A 343 -22.29 15.28 -6.48
N ALA A 344 -21.02 14.89 -6.53
CA ALA A 344 -19.90 15.74 -6.15
C ALA A 344 -19.77 16.98 -7.05
N ALA A 345 -20.05 16.89 -8.35
CA ALA A 345 -20.07 18.05 -9.25
C ALA A 345 -21.17 19.05 -8.83
N LEU A 346 -22.36 18.56 -8.47
CA LEU A 346 -23.44 19.39 -7.92
C LEU A 346 -23.06 20.03 -6.58
N MET A 347 -22.43 19.27 -5.67
CA MET A 347 -21.92 19.78 -4.41
C MET A 347 -20.86 20.86 -4.61
N MET A 348 -19.95 20.66 -5.56
CA MET A 348 -18.96 21.67 -5.92
C MET A 348 -19.64 22.93 -6.46
N TYR A 349 -20.77 22.81 -7.15
CA TYR A 349 -21.57 23.96 -7.59
C TYR A 349 -22.37 24.61 -6.44
N GLY A 350 -22.48 23.97 -5.27
CA GLY A 350 -23.19 24.47 -4.09
C GLY A 350 -24.60 23.90 -3.91
N ILE A 351 -24.95 22.83 -4.64
CA ILE A 351 -26.23 22.13 -4.53
C ILE A 351 -26.02 20.87 -3.69
N PRO A 352 -26.85 20.62 -2.66
CA PRO A 352 -26.74 19.39 -1.88
C PRO A 352 -26.93 18.16 -2.78
N PRO A 353 -26.28 17.02 -2.48
CA PRO A 353 -26.33 15.85 -3.35
C PRO A 353 -27.77 15.31 -3.46
N PRO A 354 -28.38 15.28 -4.65
CA PRO A 354 -29.75 14.78 -4.83
C PRO A 354 -29.78 13.24 -4.79
N THR A 355 -30.97 12.65 -4.75
CA THR A 355 -31.11 11.19 -4.81
C THR A 355 -30.65 10.63 -6.17
N PRO A 356 -30.32 9.33 -6.26
CA PRO A 356 -29.94 8.72 -7.55
C PRO A 356 -30.95 8.97 -8.67
N LYS A 357 -32.26 8.98 -8.35
CA LYS A 357 -33.34 9.19 -9.31
C LYS A 357 -33.37 10.63 -9.83
N GLU A 358 -33.10 11.60 -8.97
CA GLU A 358 -33.17 13.04 -9.29
C GLU A 358 -31.87 13.55 -9.90
N THR A 359 -30.73 12.91 -9.61
CA THR A 359 -29.39 13.37 -10.04
C THR A 359 -29.34 13.69 -11.55
N PRO A 360 -29.85 12.85 -12.48
CA PRO A 360 -29.81 13.18 -13.90
C PRO A 360 -30.60 14.44 -14.29
N GLU A 361 -31.72 14.70 -13.61
CA GLU A 361 -32.57 15.87 -13.88
C GLU A 361 -31.88 17.14 -13.40
N VAL A 362 -31.36 17.13 -12.18
CA VAL A 362 -30.61 18.28 -11.61
C VAL A 362 -29.35 18.56 -12.43
N MET A 363 -28.58 17.53 -12.80
CA MET A 363 -27.42 17.68 -13.70
C MET A 363 -27.80 18.30 -15.05
N THR A 364 -28.98 17.95 -15.59
CA THR A 364 -29.48 18.52 -16.84
C THR A 364 -29.81 20.00 -16.68
N ASP A 365 -30.57 20.35 -15.64
CA ASP A 365 -31.02 21.73 -15.47
C ASP A 365 -29.86 22.68 -15.18
N ILE A 366 -28.89 22.24 -14.38
CA ILE A 366 -27.72 23.04 -14.02
C ILE A 366 -26.68 23.02 -15.13
N PHE A 367 -26.08 21.87 -15.43
CA PHE A 367 -24.88 21.82 -16.27
C PHE A 367 -25.17 21.78 -17.76
N VAL A 368 -26.36 21.34 -18.20
CA VAL A 368 -26.70 21.31 -19.63
C VAL A 368 -27.47 22.56 -20.05
N LYS A 369 -28.53 22.93 -19.32
CA LYS A 369 -29.42 24.04 -19.72
C LYS A 369 -28.91 25.41 -19.26
N LYS A 370 -28.67 25.56 -17.95
CA LYS A 370 -28.30 26.85 -17.35
C LYS A 370 -26.86 27.23 -17.67
N GLU A 371 -25.92 26.36 -17.32
CA GLU A 371 -24.48 26.63 -17.42
C GLU A 371 -23.89 26.23 -18.78
N LYS A 372 -24.51 25.26 -19.48
CA LYS A 372 -24.04 24.72 -20.76
C LYS A 372 -22.58 24.22 -20.71
N LEU A 373 -22.19 23.65 -19.57
CA LEU A 373 -20.87 23.09 -19.30
C LEU A 373 -20.77 21.57 -19.52
N LEU A 374 -21.90 20.89 -19.75
CA LEU A 374 -21.96 19.45 -19.98
C LEU A 374 -22.90 19.12 -21.15
N GLU A 375 -22.53 18.14 -21.96
CA GLU A 375 -23.29 17.66 -23.09
C GLU A 375 -24.35 16.63 -22.67
N LYS A 376 -25.47 16.57 -23.40
CA LYS A 376 -26.59 15.67 -23.10
C LYS A 376 -26.18 14.18 -23.11
N GLU A 377 -25.23 13.79 -23.95
CA GLU A 377 -24.77 12.40 -24.05
C GLU A 377 -24.28 11.82 -22.70
N TYR A 378 -23.68 12.66 -21.84
CA TYR A 378 -23.20 12.24 -20.53
C TYR A 378 -24.36 12.02 -19.56
N ILE A 379 -25.41 12.84 -19.64
CA ILE A 379 -26.65 12.60 -18.89
C ILE A 379 -27.29 11.28 -19.29
N ASP A 380 -27.28 10.95 -20.58
CA ASP A 380 -27.85 9.70 -21.08
C ASP A 380 -27.06 8.47 -20.59
N ILE A 381 -25.72 8.58 -20.49
CA ILE A 381 -24.88 7.55 -19.83
C ILE A 381 -25.29 7.35 -18.36
N LEU A 382 -25.41 8.43 -17.59
CA LEU A 382 -25.82 8.37 -16.19
C LEU A 382 -27.22 7.73 -16.03
N LYS A 383 -28.19 8.12 -16.86
CA LYS A 383 -29.55 7.56 -16.83
C LYS A 383 -29.57 6.07 -17.13
N ARG A 384 -28.88 5.64 -18.20
CA ARG A 384 -28.80 4.23 -18.58
C ARG A 384 -28.21 3.38 -17.44
N ASN A 385 -27.17 3.87 -16.78
CA ASN A 385 -26.56 3.13 -15.68
C ASN A 385 -27.50 2.98 -14.46
N ILE A 386 -28.21 4.06 -14.08
CA ILE A 386 -29.24 4.01 -13.03
C ILE A 386 -30.38 3.04 -13.38
N GLU A 387 -30.79 3.00 -14.64
CA GLU A 387 -31.85 2.09 -15.11
C GLU A 387 -31.40 0.63 -15.03
N ILE A 388 -30.20 0.31 -15.54
CA ILE A 388 -29.64 -1.04 -15.47
C ILE A 388 -29.53 -1.53 -14.02
N ARG A 389 -29.05 -0.68 -13.10
CA ARG A 389 -28.99 -1.05 -11.68
C ARG A 389 -30.38 -1.40 -11.15
N LYS A 390 -31.40 -0.59 -11.44
CA LYS A 390 -32.78 -0.85 -11.00
C LYS A 390 -33.34 -2.13 -11.59
N GLU A 391 -33.10 -2.39 -12.87
CA GLU A 391 -33.54 -3.63 -13.53
C GLU A 391 -32.92 -4.87 -12.87
N LEU A 392 -31.63 -4.80 -12.51
CA LEU A 392 -30.90 -5.87 -11.83
C LEU A 392 -31.32 -6.04 -10.37
N GLU A 393 -31.56 -4.94 -9.65
CA GLU A 393 -32.00 -4.91 -8.25
C GLU A 393 -33.41 -5.50 -8.10
N HIS A 394 -34.34 -5.13 -8.99
CA HIS A 394 -35.70 -5.66 -8.99
C HIS A 394 -35.83 -7.03 -9.66
N GLY A 395 -34.74 -7.58 -10.19
CA GLY A 395 -34.73 -8.90 -10.85
C GLY A 395 -35.49 -8.96 -12.18
N ILE A 396 -35.83 -7.80 -12.77
CA ILE A 396 -36.38 -7.69 -14.13
C ILE A 396 -35.33 -8.21 -15.11
N LYS A 397 -34.08 -7.78 -14.92
CA LYS A 397 -32.91 -8.31 -15.59
C LYS A 397 -32.17 -9.25 -14.64
N LYS A 398 -32.08 -10.54 -15.00
CA LYS A 398 -31.47 -11.56 -14.14
C LYS A 398 -29.96 -11.69 -14.34
N GLU A 399 -29.51 -11.52 -15.57
CA GLU A 399 -28.11 -11.69 -15.96
C GLU A 399 -27.65 -10.52 -16.84
N LEU A 400 -26.36 -10.22 -16.74
CA LEU A 400 -25.63 -9.32 -17.63
C LEU A 400 -24.65 -10.15 -18.43
N THR A 401 -24.52 -9.86 -19.72
CA THR A 401 -23.47 -10.44 -20.54
C THR A 401 -22.16 -9.68 -20.34
N GLY A 402 -21.03 -10.35 -20.57
CA GLY A 402 -19.72 -9.68 -20.50
C GLY A 402 -19.58 -8.51 -21.49
N ARG A 403 -20.29 -8.55 -22.63
CA ARG A 403 -20.33 -7.45 -23.60
C ARG A 403 -21.06 -6.23 -23.04
N GLU A 404 -22.20 -6.42 -22.40
CA GLU A 404 -22.94 -5.31 -21.79
C GLU A 404 -22.13 -4.66 -20.67
N VAL A 405 -21.41 -5.44 -19.86
CA VAL A 405 -20.51 -4.90 -18.84
C VAL A 405 -19.35 -4.12 -19.45
N ASP A 406 -18.73 -4.63 -20.52
CA ASP A 406 -17.67 -3.91 -21.25
C ASP A 406 -18.17 -2.56 -21.80
N GLU A 407 -19.40 -2.51 -22.30
CA GLU A 407 -20.05 -1.26 -22.73
C GLU A 407 -20.25 -0.30 -21.55
N LEU A 408 -20.76 -0.77 -20.41
CA LEU A 408 -20.93 0.05 -19.19
C LEU A 408 -19.63 0.62 -18.65
N VAL A 409 -18.57 -0.18 -18.64
CA VAL A 409 -17.23 0.25 -18.19
C VAL A 409 -16.68 1.33 -19.11
N LYS A 410 -16.77 1.15 -20.43
CA LYS A 410 -16.33 2.17 -21.41
C LYS A 410 -17.10 3.47 -21.27
N ASP A 411 -18.41 3.39 -21.03
CA ASP A 411 -19.23 4.56 -20.77
C ASP A 411 -18.82 5.28 -19.48
N ALA A 412 -18.54 4.53 -18.41
CA ALA A 412 -18.05 5.09 -17.14
C ALA A 412 -16.70 5.80 -17.31
N GLU A 413 -15.75 5.20 -18.03
CA GLU A 413 -14.45 5.81 -18.34
C GLU A 413 -14.60 7.10 -19.14
N LYS A 414 -15.41 7.07 -20.21
CA LYS A 414 -15.73 8.25 -21.03
C LYS A 414 -16.37 9.34 -20.18
N TYR A 415 -17.33 8.97 -19.33
CA TYR A 415 -18.06 9.87 -18.45
C TYR A 415 -17.13 10.56 -17.44
N LEU A 416 -16.33 9.78 -16.71
CA LEU A 416 -15.41 10.30 -15.70
C LEU A 416 -14.38 11.26 -16.30
N LYS A 417 -13.85 10.94 -17.48
CA LYS A 417 -12.92 11.84 -18.18
C LYS A 417 -13.57 13.20 -18.45
N ARG A 418 -14.80 13.23 -18.95
CA ARG A 418 -15.51 14.49 -19.21
C ARG A 418 -15.89 15.21 -17.92
N LEU A 419 -16.29 14.47 -16.89
CA LEU A 419 -16.68 15.05 -15.62
C LEU A 419 -15.50 15.76 -14.93
N ASN A 420 -14.28 15.23 -15.06
CA ASN A 420 -13.07 15.93 -14.61
C ASN A 420 -12.87 17.30 -15.31
N GLU A 421 -13.24 17.42 -16.59
CA GLU A 421 -13.22 18.71 -17.29
C GLU A 421 -14.34 19.63 -16.78
N LEU A 422 -15.51 19.08 -16.45
CA LEU A 422 -16.59 19.83 -15.79
C LEU A 422 -16.15 20.37 -14.43
N PHE A 423 -15.49 19.55 -13.60
CA PHE A 423 -14.95 19.99 -12.30
C PHE A 423 -14.02 21.20 -12.45
N LYS A 424 -13.08 21.16 -13.39
CA LYS A 424 -12.19 22.29 -13.69
C LYS A 424 -12.94 23.54 -14.14
N ALA A 425 -14.03 23.37 -14.89
CA ALA A 425 -14.87 24.49 -15.32
C ALA A 425 -15.66 25.11 -14.15
N ILE A 426 -16.19 24.27 -13.25
CA ILE A 426 -16.90 24.73 -12.03
C ILE A 426 -15.93 25.45 -11.09
N GLU A 427 -14.74 24.88 -10.85
CA GLU A 427 -13.70 25.48 -10.02
C GLU A 427 -13.30 26.86 -10.53
N LYS A 428 -12.99 26.96 -11.83
CA LYS A 428 -12.66 28.24 -12.47
C LYS A 428 -13.78 29.28 -12.29
N LYS A 429 -15.04 28.87 -12.46
CA LYS A 429 -16.18 29.78 -12.29
C LYS A 429 -16.30 30.27 -10.85
N LYS A 430 -16.17 29.38 -9.86
CA LYS A 430 -16.21 29.74 -8.43
C LYS A 430 -15.04 30.64 -8.03
N GLU A 431 -13.86 30.39 -8.58
CA GLU A 431 -12.69 31.26 -8.42
C GLU A 431 -13.00 32.68 -8.93
N GLU A 432 -13.59 32.80 -10.11
CA GLU A 432 -14.01 34.09 -10.69
C GLU A 432 -15.11 34.76 -9.84
N GLU A 433 -16.13 34.03 -9.38
CA GLU A 433 -17.18 34.56 -8.49
C GLU A 433 -16.63 35.03 -7.14
N SER A 434 -15.59 34.37 -6.61
CA SER A 434 -14.94 34.78 -5.35
C SER A 434 -14.34 36.19 -5.42
N VAL A 435 -13.91 36.64 -6.60
CA VAL A 435 -13.39 38.00 -6.81
C VAL A 435 -14.49 39.04 -6.60
N LEU A 436 -15.71 38.77 -7.10
CA LEU A 436 -16.86 39.64 -6.88
C LEU A 436 -17.21 39.76 -5.38
N HIS A 437 -17.30 38.63 -4.68
CA HIS A 437 -17.60 38.62 -3.24
C HIS A 437 -16.53 39.31 -2.39
N ASN A 438 -15.25 39.11 -2.73
CA ASN A 438 -14.15 39.78 -2.05
C ASN A 438 -14.22 41.30 -2.27
N TYR A 439 -14.50 41.74 -3.50
CA TYR A 439 -14.70 43.16 -3.82
C TYR A 439 -15.86 43.75 -3.01
N GLU A 440 -17.04 43.12 -3.01
CA GLU A 440 -18.22 43.59 -2.26
C GLU A 440 -17.97 43.69 -0.76
N SER A 441 -17.27 42.71 -0.19
CA SER A 441 -16.90 42.70 1.23
C SER A 441 -15.98 43.86 1.58
N ILE A 442 -14.94 44.08 0.78
CA ILE A 442 -13.97 45.17 1.01
C ILE A 442 -14.64 46.53 0.83
N VAL A 443 -15.45 46.70 -0.22
CA VAL A 443 -16.20 47.95 -0.43
C VAL A 443 -17.11 48.26 0.76
N THR A 444 -17.74 47.25 1.34
CA THR A 444 -18.57 47.41 2.54
C THR A 444 -17.73 47.92 3.73
N VAL A 445 -16.59 47.29 4.00
CA VAL A 445 -15.70 47.71 5.09
C VAL A 445 -15.09 49.10 4.85
N VAL A 446 -14.74 49.43 3.60
CA VAL A 446 -14.26 50.76 3.23
C VAL A 446 -15.35 51.82 3.46
N ARG A 447 -16.61 51.55 3.11
CA ARG A 447 -17.73 52.44 3.42
C ARG A 447 -17.88 52.67 4.92
N ASP A 448 -17.74 51.62 5.73
CA ASP A 448 -17.82 51.74 7.18
C ASP A 448 -16.70 52.61 7.76
N ILE A 449 -15.47 52.46 7.25
CA ILE A 449 -14.35 53.34 7.64
C ILE A 449 -14.63 54.78 7.26
N LEU A 450 -15.07 55.03 6.02
CA LEU A 450 -15.39 56.38 5.55
C LEU A 450 -16.50 57.04 6.39
N ARG A 451 -17.53 56.27 6.78
CA ARG A 451 -18.56 56.76 7.72
C ARG A 451 -17.97 57.13 9.08
N MET A 452 -17.06 56.32 9.62
CA MET A 452 -16.37 56.64 10.88
C MET A 452 -15.48 57.87 10.76
N GLU A 453 -14.97 58.20 9.58
CA GLU A 453 -14.23 59.43 9.30
C GLU A 453 -15.15 60.64 8.96
N GLY A 454 -16.46 60.50 9.08
CA GLY A 454 -17.45 61.58 8.88
C GLY A 454 -18.00 61.70 7.46
N VAL A 455 -17.80 60.70 6.60
CA VAL A 455 -18.31 60.69 5.22
C VAL A 455 -19.55 59.79 5.11
N GLU A 456 -20.75 60.37 5.11
CA GLU A 456 -22.00 59.61 5.19
C GLU A 456 -22.40 58.87 3.89
N LYS A 457 -22.12 59.46 2.72
CA LYS A 457 -22.55 58.92 1.42
C LYS A 457 -21.41 58.95 0.40
N VAL A 458 -21.08 57.77 -0.11
CA VAL A 458 -20.03 57.57 -1.10
C VAL A 458 -20.60 56.77 -2.27
N LYS A 459 -20.47 57.31 -3.49
CA LYS A 459 -20.75 56.57 -4.71
C LYS A 459 -19.59 55.63 -5.02
N ASP A 460 -19.89 54.46 -5.57
CA ASP A 460 -18.86 53.44 -5.88
C ASP A 460 -17.78 53.97 -6.81
N THR A 461 -18.15 54.84 -7.76
CA THR A 461 -17.23 55.48 -8.71
C THR A 461 -16.22 56.42 -8.05
N ASP A 462 -16.57 57.00 -6.89
CA ASP A 462 -15.75 57.96 -6.17
C ASP A 462 -15.02 57.33 -4.97
N MET A 463 -15.28 56.04 -4.69
CA MET A 463 -14.83 55.32 -3.50
C MET A 463 -13.32 55.41 -3.30
N ILE A 464 -12.55 55.10 -4.35
CA ILE A 464 -11.08 55.11 -4.28
C ILE A 464 -10.54 56.52 -4.05
N ARG A 465 -11.10 57.52 -4.74
CA ARG A 465 -10.67 58.91 -4.62
C ARG A 465 -10.91 59.44 -3.21
N ILE A 466 -12.11 59.19 -2.66
CA ILE A 466 -12.48 59.64 -1.32
C ILE A 466 -11.69 58.86 -0.25
N PHE A 467 -11.45 57.56 -0.43
CA PHE A 467 -10.60 56.80 0.48
C PHE A 467 -9.14 57.30 0.49
N GLU A 468 -8.63 57.69 -0.68
CA GLU A 468 -7.32 58.31 -0.79
C GLU A 468 -7.24 59.66 -0.05
N GLU A 469 -8.21 60.56 -0.27
CA GLU A 469 -8.26 61.90 0.34
C GLU A 469 -8.51 61.86 1.86
N GLU A 470 -9.52 61.10 2.30
CA GLU A 470 -10.03 61.18 3.67
C GLU A 470 -9.33 60.23 4.64
N VAL A 471 -8.66 59.20 4.13
CA VAL A 471 -8.04 58.15 4.97
C VAL A 471 -6.53 58.07 4.77
N VAL A 472 -6.07 58.00 3.52
CA VAL A 472 -4.64 57.81 3.22
C VAL A 472 -3.86 59.11 3.34
N HIS A 473 -4.32 60.21 2.73
CA HIS A 473 -3.64 61.52 2.80
C HIS A 473 -3.64 62.11 4.21
N LYS A 474 -4.64 61.77 5.03
CA LYS A 474 -4.66 62.11 6.47
C LYS A 474 -3.71 61.25 7.31
N GLY A 475 -3.02 60.27 6.71
CA GLY A 475 -2.06 59.40 7.39
C GLY A 475 -2.69 58.34 8.29
N LEU A 476 -4.00 58.09 8.18
CA LEU A 476 -4.71 57.10 9.01
C LEU A 476 -4.41 55.67 8.56
N ILE A 477 -4.24 55.47 7.24
CA ILE A 477 -3.93 54.18 6.64
C ILE A 477 -2.74 54.31 5.66
N PRO A 478 -1.75 53.39 5.69
CA PRO A 478 -0.63 53.40 4.76
C PRO A 478 -1.02 53.28 3.28
N GLU A 479 -0.27 53.95 2.40
CA GLU A 479 -0.51 53.98 0.94
C GLU A 479 -0.54 52.58 0.29
N LYS A 480 0.18 51.59 0.84
CA LYS A 480 0.16 50.22 0.30
C LYS A 480 -1.24 49.62 0.20
N TYR A 481 -2.14 49.95 1.13
CA TYR A 481 -3.50 49.44 1.17
C TYR A 481 -4.40 50.09 0.11
N LEU A 482 -4.10 51.33 -0.29
CA LEU A 482 -4.73 51.98 -1.43
C LEU A 482 -4.37 51.28 -2.75
N ARG A 483 -3.12 50.83 -2.90
CA ARG A 483 -2.69 50.06 -4.07
C ARG A 483 -3.44 48.73 -4.17
N MET A 484 -3.56 48.00 -3.05
CA MET A 484 -4.35 46.77 -2.97
C MET A 484 -5.82 47.02 -3.34
N LEU A 485 -6.44 48.09 -2.83
CA LEU A 485 -7.82 48.45 -3.17
C LEU A 485 -7.98 48.75 -4.67
N LYS A 486 -7.04 49.48 -5.28
CA LYS A 486 -7.00 49.77 -6.73
C LYS A 486 -6.86 48.50 -7.57
N GLU A 487 -6.03 47.55 -7.14
CA GLU A 487 -5.86 46.25 -7.81
C GLU A 487 -7.13 45.40 -7.74
N ILE A 488 -7.81 45.38 -6.60
CA ILE A 488 -9.07 44.64 -6.43
C ILE A 488 -10.20 45.26 -7.26
N GLU A 489 -10.29 46.60 -7.35
CA GLU A 489 -11.25 47.28 -8.22
C GLU A 489 -10.96 47.02 -9.71
N LYS A 490 -9.68 47.01 -10.09
CA LYS A 490 -9.27 46.65 -11.45
C LYS A 490 -9.68 45.22 -11.78
N ALA A 491 -9.42 44.27 -10.89
CA ALA A 491 -9.82 42.88 -11.10
C ALA A 491 -11.33 42.72 -11.22
N LYS A 492 -12.13 43.48 -10.46
CA LYS A 492 -13.59 43.50 -10.65
C LYS A 492 -13.98 44.01 -12.03
N LYS A 493 -13.32 45.05 -12.55
CA LYS A 493 -13.53 45.54 -13.92
C LYS A 493 -13.14 44.49 -14.97
N ASP A 494 -12.04 43.78 -14.75
CA ASP A 494 -11.58 42.70 -15.63
C ASP A 494 -12.52 41.48 -15.56
N TYR A 495 -13.12 41.19 -14.40
CA TYR A 495 -14.19 40.19 -14.23
C TYR A 495 -15.44 40.56 -15.05
N ASP A 496 -15.95 41.79 -14.90
CA ASP A 496 -17.11 42.28 -15.67
C ASP A 496 -16.84 42.24 -17.18
N ALA A 497 -15.60 42.53 -17.59
CA ALA A 497 -15.15 42.50 -18.98
C ALA A 497 -14.78 41.09 -19.49
N LYS A 498 -14.87 40.05 -18.65
CA LYS A 498 -14.46 38.66 -18.95
C LYS A 498 -13.00 38.51 -19.39
N LYS A 499 -12.11 39.34 -18.84
CA LYS A 499 -10.66 39.39 -19.13
C LYS A 499 -9.81 38.95 -17.94
N LEU A 500 -10.42 38.47 -16.87
CA LEU A 500 -9.75 38.06 -15.65
C LEU A 500 -8.78 36.89 -15.89
N THR A 501 -7.53 37.01 -15.47
CA THR A 501 -6.55 35.92 -15.55
C THR A 501 -6.45 35.15 -14.23
N LYS A 502 -5.92 33.92 -14.27
CA LYS A 502 -5.69 33.13 -13.05
C LYS A 502 -4.72 33.82 -12.08
N ALA A 503 -3.73 34.54 -12.61
CA ALA A 503 -2.80 35.30 -11.78
C ALA A 503 -3.52 36.44 -11.05
N ASP A 504 -4.45 37.12 -11.74
CA ASP A 504 -5.26 38.19 -11.14
C ASP A 504 -6.13 37.65 -10.00
N VAL A 505 -6.81 36.51 -10.19
CA VAL A 505 -7.63 35.87 -9.14
C VAL A 505 -6.80 35.58 -7.89
N HIS A 506 -5.63 34.95 -8.06
CA HIS A 506 -4.77 34.59 -6.92
C HIS A 506 -4.26 35.82 -6.16
N ASN A 507 -3.81 36.85 -6.90
CA ASN A 507 -3.35 38.10 -6.31
C ASN A 507 -4.50 38.78 -5.54
N VAL A 508 -5.67 38.92 -6.15
CA VAL A 508 -6.85 39.49 -5.52
C VAL A 508 -7.23 38.73 -4.26
N GLN A 509 -7.24 37.40 -4.26
CA GLN A 509 -7.57 36.64 -3.05
C GLN A 509 -6.58 36.89 -1.91
N ARG A 510 -5.28 36.97 -2.21
CA ARG A 510 -4.24 37.29 -1.22
C ARG A 510 -4.41 38.71 -0.69
N ASP A 511 -4.49 39.68 -1.60
CA ASP A 511 -4.52 41.10 -1.27
C ASP A 511 -5.85 41.47 -0.59
N SER A 512 -6.96 40.83 -0.98
CA SER A 512 -8.26 40.96 -0.30
C SER A 512 -8.20 40.50 1.15
N ARG A 513 -7.54 39.38 1.44
CA ARG A 513 -7.37 38.90 2.82
C ARG A 513 -6.50 39.83 3.66
N GLU A 514 -5.37 40.31 3.11
CA GLU A 514 -4.50 41.24 3.81
C GLU A 514 -5.21 42.58 4.08
N LEU A 515 -5.85 43.14 3.06
CA LEU A 515 -6.57 44.40 3.16
C LEU A 515 -7.74 44.29 4.13
N LEU A 516 -8.60 43.28 3.99
CA LEU A 516 -9.75 43.09 4.88
C LEU A 516 -9.32 42.96 6.34
N ARG A 517 -8.28 42.16 6.62
CA ARG A 517 -7.73 42.01 7.99
C ARG A 517 -7.31 43.36 8.56
N PHE A 518 -6.57 44.15 7.79
CA PHE A 518 -6.10 45.45 8.23
C PHE A 518 -7.26 46.45 8.44
N LEU A 519 -8.21 46.52 7.50
CA LEU A 519 -9.34 47.44 7.59
C LEU A 519 -10.24 47.11 8.80
N VAL A 520 -10.50 45.83 9.04
CA VAL A 520 -11.25 45.38 10.22
C VAL A 520 -10.50 45.73 11.51
N GLU A 521 -9.19 45.50 11.54
CA GLU A 521 -8.36 45.86 12.69
C GLU A 521 -8.36 47.38 12.93
N TYR A 522 -8.31 48.19 11.87
CA TYR A 522 -8.44 49.65 11.97
C TYR A 522 -9.78 50.05 12.59
N ILE A 523 -10.90 49.49 12.10
CA ILE A 523 -12.24 49.71 12.67
C ILE A 523 -12.25 49.37 14.16
N GLN A 524 -11.70 48.21 14.54
CA GLN A 524 -11.65 47.75 15.93
C GLN A 524 -10.83 48.69 16.81
N ARG A 525 -9.63 49.11 16.37
CA ARG A 525 -8.79 50.06 17.11
C ARG A 525 -9.48 51.41 17.27
N LYS A 526 -10.10 51.93 16.21
CA LYS A 526 -10.82 53.22 16.27
C LYS A 526 -12.01 53.15 17.22
N ARG A 527 -12.83 52.10 17.13
CA ARG A 527 -13.91 51.85 18.09
C ARG A 527 -13.40 51.71 19.52
N GLY A 528 -12.27 51.03 19.73
CA GLY A 528 -11.62 50.91 21.02
C GLY A 528 -11.17 52.26 21.59
N LEU A 529 -10.57 53.13 20.77
CA LEU A 529 -10.17 54.48 21.17
C LEU A 529 -11.37 55.36 21.53
N GLU A 530 -12.45 55.32 20.72
CA GLU A 530 -13.67 56.06 21.06
C GLU A 530 -14.33 55.52 22.33
N LEU A 531 -14.30 54.20 22.56
CA LEU A 531 -14.79 53.59 23.79
C LEU A 531 -13.97 54.03 25.01
N GLU A 532 -12.63 54.10 24.92
CA GLU A 532 -11.82 54.57 26.04
C GLU A 532 -12.15 56.02 26.43
N LYS A 533 -12.51 56.88 25.47
CA LYS A 533 -12.95 58.26 25.77
C LYS A 533 -14.27 58.33 26.54
N THR A 534 -15.08 57.26 26.53
CA THR A 534 -16.36 57.23 27.26
C THR A 534 -16.23 56.69 28.68
N LYS A 535 -15.04 56.23 29.07
CA LYS A 535 -14.77 55.62 30.36
C LYS A 535 -14.24 56.66 31.35
N ILE A 536 -14.83 56.65 32.54
CA ILE A 536 -14.29 57.34 33.71
C ILE A 536 -13.73 56.28 34.63
N ARG A 537 -12.41 56.24 34.78
CA ARG A 537 -11.75 55.35 35.74
C ARG A 537 -11.59 56.05 37.07
N VAL A 538 -11.93 55.33 38.13
CA VAL A 538 -11.85 55.82 39.49
C VAL A 538 -11.06 54.87 40.37
N LYS A 539 -10.42 55.41 41.40
CA LYS A 539 -9.78 54.64 42.46
C LYS A 539 -10.49 54.96 43.77
N HIS A 540 -10.87 53.93 44.51
CA HIS A 540 -11.51 54.05 45.82
C HIS A 540 -10.88 53.06 46.80
N GLY A 541 -10.25 53.60 47.85
CA GLY A 541 -9.41 52.79 48.74
C GLY A 541 -8.27 52.09 47.98
N LYS A 542 -8.32 50.75 47.94
CA LYS A 542 -7.35 49.90 47.21
C LYS A 542 -7.91 49.31 45.90
N LYS A 543 -9.14 49.65 45.53
CA LYS A 543 -9.85 49.09 44.37
C LYS A 543 -9.93 50.11 43.25
N PHE A 544 -10.07 49.62 42.02
CA PHE A 544 -10.25 50.44 40.82
C PHE A 544 -11.63 50.20 40.23
N GLY A 545 -12.43 51.25 40.06
CA GLY A 545 -13.74 51.21 39.42
C GLY A 545 -13.71 51.83 38.02
N GLU A 546 -14.69 51.49 37.20
CA GLU A 546 -14.85 52.06 35.85
C GLU A 546 -16.31 52.40 35.59
N VAL A 547 -16.59 53.63 35.14
CA VAL A 547 -17.92 54.06 34.70
C VAL A 547 -17.88 54.33 33.21
N VAL A 548 -18.65 53.56 32.43
CA VAL A 548 -18.70 53.64 30.97
C VAL A 548 -19.96 54.37 30.54
N LEU A 549 -19.82 55.49 29.84
CA LEU A 549 -20.92 56.35 29.41
C LEU A 549 -21.36 56.01 27.98
N LEU A 550 -22.54 55.42 27.82
CA LEU A 550 -23.09 54.98 26.53
C LEU A 550 -24.41 55.72 26.23
N GLY A 551 -24.29 56.94 25.72
CA GLY A 551 -25.44 57.77 25.34
C GLY A 551 -26.28 58.19 26.56
N LYS A 552 -27.47 57.61 26.72
CA LYS A 552 -28.38 57.87 27.85
C LYS A 552 -28.21 56.88 29.01
N LYS A 553 -27.32 55.91 28.89
CA LYS A 553 -27.07 54.87 29.91
C LYS A 553 -25.61 54.90 30.34
N ALA A 554 -25.36 54.55 31.60
CA ALA A 554 -24.03 54.30 32.12
C ALA A 554 -23.94 52.88 32.69
N PHE A 555 -22.78 52.26 32.53
CA PHE A 555 -22.44 51.02 33.23
C PHE A 555 -21.34 51.31 34.25
N ILE A 556 -21.49 50.77 35.45
CA ILE A 556 -20.62 51.02 36.59
C ILE A 556 -20.03 49.68 37.00
N ILE A 557 -18.72 49.54 36.89
CA ILE A 557 -17.95 48.39 37.36
C ILE A 557 -17.30 48.80 38.67
N HIS A 558 -17.68 48.15 39.77
CA HIS A 558 -17.24 48.57 41.10
C HIS A 558 -15.78 48.22 41.39
N ASP A 559 -15.29 47.11 40.85
CA ASP A 559 -13.93 46.63 40.99
C ASP A 559 -13.50 45.90 39.71
N ILE A 560 -12.60 46.51 38.93
CA ILE A 560 -12.14 45.96 37.64
C ILE A 560 -11.19 44.78 37.81
N ASP A 561 -10.54 44.66 38.98
CA ASP A 561 -9.55 43.63 39.29
C ASP A 561 -10.19 42.37 39.91
N ASN A 562 -11.49 42.41 40.22
CA ASN A 562 -12.22 41.25 40.72
C ASN A 562 -12.63 40.32 39.56
N GLU A 563 -12.45 39.01 39.73
CA GLU A 563 -12.84 37.98 38.75
C GLU A 563 -14.36 37.99 38.52
N GLU A 564 -15.15 38.15 39.58
CA GLU A 564 -16.60 38.36 39.51
C GLU A 564 -16.87 39.87 39.46
N LYS A 565 -16.78 40.44 38.24
CA LYS A 565 -17.06 41.88 38.02
C LYS A 565 -18.47 42.22 38.48
N GLU A 566 -18.58 43.04 39.53
CA GLU A 566 -19.86 43.60 39.98
C GLU A 566 -20.23 44.78 39.08
N ILE A 567 -21.25 44.58 38.24
CA ILE A 567 -21.70 45.55 37.23
C ILE A 567 -23.08 46.08 37.62
N SER A 568 -23.21 47.41 37.62
CA SER A 568 -24.49 48.11 37.73
C SER A 568 -24.77 48.90 36.46
N LYS A 569 -26.06 49.11 36.14
CA LYS A 569 -26.52 49.98 35.07
C LYS A 569 -27.29 51.17 35.64
N ALA A 570 -27.15 52.33 35.01
CA ALA A 570 -27.80 53.58 35.42
C ALA A 570 -28.28 54.37 34.20
N ASP A 571 -29.30 55.21 34.40
CA ASP A 571 -29.76 56.19 33.41
C ASP A 571 -29.02 57.52 33.63
N ILE A 572 -28.57 58.15 32.55
CA ILE A 572 -27.93 59.47 32.55
C ILE A 572 -28.98 60.54 32.29
N THR A 573 -29.20 61.46 33.23
CA THR A 573 -30.16 62.57 33.06
C THR A 573 -29.63 63.65 32.10
N PRO A 574 -30.48 64.54 31.56
CA PRO A 574 -30.01 65.67 30.74
C PRO A 574 -28.98 66.56 31.46
N GLU A 575 -29.01 66.64 32.78
CA GLU A 575 -28.06 67.37 33.64
C GLU A 575 -26.76 66.59 33.87
N GLY A 576 -26.72 65.30 33.52
CA GLY A 576 -25.55 64.42 33.58
C GLY A 576 -25.40 63.63 34.89
N SER A 577 -26.48 63.52 35.69
CA SER A 577 -26.51 62.71 36.92
C SER A 577 -26.86 61.25 36.61
N LEU A 578 -26.36 60.32 37.43
CA LEU A 578 -26.64 58.88 37.36
C LEU A 578 -27.85 58.55 38.25
N THR A 579 -28.92 58.03 37.64
CA THR A 579 -30.18 57.69 38.31
C THR A 579 -30.60 56.25 37.99
N ASN A 580 -31.58 55.71 38.72
CA ASN A 580 -32.11 54.34 38.53
C ASN A 580 -31.02 53.24 38.52
N ILE A 581 -30.08 53.31 39.46
CA ILE A 581 -28.97 52.37 39.53
C ILE A 581 -29.47 50.98 39.94
N GLN A 582 -29.26 49.99 39.07
CA GLN A 582 -29.70 48.61 39.27
C GLN A 582 -28.58 47.63 38.90
N PRO A 583 -28.54 46.42 39.48
CA PRO A 583 -27.62 45.38 39.06
C PRO A 583 -27.76 45.06 37.56
N SER A 584 -26.64 44.76 36.91
CA SER A 584 -26.56 44.34 35.51
C SER A 584 -25.61 43.15 35.37
N SER A 585 -25.66 42.47 34.22
CA SER A 585 -24.81 41.33 33.93
C SER A 585 -23.72 41.68 32.92
N LEU A 586 -22.66 40.87 32.87
CA LEU A 586 -21.63 40.98 31.84
C LEU A 586 -22.22 40.87 30.43
N GLU A 587 -23.21 40.00 30.24
CA GLU A 587 -23.91 39.84 28.96
C GLU A 587 -24.69 41.10 28.55
N GLU A 588 -25.39 41.75 29.49
CA GLU A 588 -26.07 43.02 29.23
C GLU A 588 -25.10 44.15 28.86
N TYR A 589 -23.94 44.19 29.53
CA TYR A 589 -22.88 45.16 29.27
C TYR A 589 -22.24 44.93 27.88
N GLU A 590 -21.87 43.70 27.53
CA GLU A 590 -21.31 43.36 26.22
C GLU A 590 -22.31 43.65 25.07
N LYS A 591 -23.60 43.38 25.30
CA LYS A 591 -24.65 43.71 24.35
C LYS A 591 -24.81 45.23 24.16
N ALA A 592 -24.61 46.02 25.21
CA ALA A 592 -24.64 47.48 25.12
C ALA A 592 -23.41 48.04 24.38
N LEU A 593 -22.23 47.44 24.57
CA LEU A 593 -21.00 47.82 23.85
C LEU A 593 -21.08 47.54 22.35
N THR A 594 -21.83 46.53 21.94
CA THR A 594 -21.97 46.12 20.53
C THR A 594 -23.15 46.79 19.81
N GLY A 595 -24.19 47.20 20.54
CA GLY A 595 -25.44 47.71 19.96
C GLY A 595 -25.61 49.23 19.87
N VAL A 596 -24.71 50.03 20.45
CA VAL A 596 -24.85 51.50 20.52
C VAL A 596 -23.89 52.17 19.52
N GLU A 597 -24.41 53.11 18.70
CA GLU A 597 -23.55 54.06 17.98
C GLU A 597 -22.76 54.87 19.01
N MET A 598 -21.44 54.67 19.04
CA MET A 598 -20.56 55.36 19.98
C MET A 598 -20.78 56.87 19.87
N PRO A 599 -21.08 57.58 20.96
CA PRO A 599 -21.29 59.02 20.90
C PRO A 599 -20.00 59.71 20.43
N GLU A 600 -20.08 60.55 19.39
CA GLU A 600 -18.92 61.27 18.83
C GLU A 600 -18.19 62.13 19.87
N ARG A 601 -18.92 62.60 20.90
CA ARG A 601 -18.39 63.36 22.04
C ARG A 601 -19.15 62.99 23.30
N VAL A 602 -18.43 62.61 24.34
CA VAL A 602 -18.97 62.43 25.70
C VAL A 602 -18.60 63.65 26.53
N PHE A 603 -19.61 64.29 27.12
CA PHE A 603 -19.42 65.43 28.03
C PHE A 603 -19.65 64.96 29.47
N ILE A 604 -18.62 65.11 30.30
CA ILE A 604 -18.70 64.84 31.74
C ILE A 604 -19.21 66.13 32.41
N LYS A 605 -20.43 66.09 32.95
CA LYS A 605 -21.06 67.24 33.62
C LYS A 605 -20.82 67.18 35.13
N GLU A 606 -20.82 68.34 35.79
CA GLU A 606 -20.58 68.47 37.25
C GLU A 606 -21.33 67.43 38.12
N PRO A 607 -22.63 67.12 37.90
CA PRO A 607 -23.36 66.20 38.78
C PRO A 607 -22.78 64.79 38.85
N ILE A 608 -22.11 64.33 37.79
CA ILE A 608 -21.54 62.98 37.76
C ILE A 608 -20.41 62.82 38.79
N PHE A 609 -19.68 63.90 39.10
CA PHE A 609 -18.61 63.88 40.11
C PHE A 609 -19.18 63.69 41.52
N GLU A 610 -20.34 64.28 41.80
CA GLU A 610 -21.05 64.07 43.07
C GLU A 610 -21.64 62.66 43.16
N ASP A 611 -22.11 62.10 42.04
CA ASP A 611 -22.61 60.73 42.01
C ASP A 611 -21.48 59.70 42.16
N LEU A 612 -20.30 59.95 41.61
CA LEU A 612 -19.11 59.13 41.87
C LEU A 612 -18.75 59.09 43.36
N LYS A 613 -18.86 60.22 44.08
CA LYS A 613 -18.65 60.25 45.55
C LYS A 613 -19.67 59.43 46.32
N LYS A 614 -20.94 59.41 45.87
CA LYS A 614 -21.99 58.59 46.49
C LYS A 614 -21.76 57.10 46.23
N LEU A 615 -21.29 56.75 45.02
CA LEU A 615 -21.10 55.37 44.57
C LEU A 615 -19.84 54.71 45.10
N PHE A 616 -18.73 55.46 45.13
CA PHE A 616 -17.40 54.93 45.43
C PHE A 616 -16.81 55.49 46.74
N GLY A 617 -17.53 56.39 47.42
CA GLY A 617 -17.10 57.02 48.66
C GLY A 617 -16.49 58.42 48.45
N ARG A 618 -16.36 59.17 49.55
CA ARG A 618 -15.93 60.59 49.51
C ARG A 618 -14.48 60.80 49.05
N ASP A 619 -13.63 59.78 49.21
CA ASP A 619 -12.21 59.82 48.87
C ASP A 619 -11.93 59.26 47.45
N VAL A 620 -12.94 59.26 46.56
CA VAL A 620 -12.79 58.78 45.19
C VAL A 620 -11.81 59.66 44.40
N GLU A 621 -10.80 59.02 43.80
CA GLU A 621 -9.83 59.67 42.92
C GLU A 621 -10.20 59.36 41.47
N ILE A 622 -10.22 60.37 40.59
CA ILE A 622 -10.47 60.17 39.15
C ILE A 622 -9.14 60.12 38.43
N LEU A 623 -8.94 59.07 37.64
CA LEU A 623 -7.74 58.90 36.87
C LEU A 623 -7.85 59.65 35.54
N ILE A 624 -6.92 60.58 35.30
CA ILE A 624 -6.80 61.32 34.05
C ILE A 624 -5.52 60.83 33.35
N ASN A 625 -5.69 60.08 32.27
CA ASN A 625 -4.70 59.23 31.60
C ASN A 625 -4.28 57.98 32.39
N TYR A 626 -4.47 56.83 31.74
CA TYR A 626 -3.94 55.53 32.13
C TYR A 626 -2.65 55.24 31.35
#